data_AF-A0A9P6T071-F1
#
_entry.id   AF-A0A9P6T071-F1
#
_cell.length_a   1.000
_cell.length_b   1.000
_cell.length_c   1.000
_cell.angle_alpha   90.00
_cell.angle_beta   90.00
_cell.angle_gamma   90.00
#
_symmetry.space_group_name_H-M   'P 1'
#
loop_
_entity.id
_entity.type
_entity.pdbx_description
1 polymer ?
#
loop_
_entity_poly.entity_id
_entity_poly.type
_entity_poly.pdbx_seq_one_letter_code
_entity_poly.pdbx_strand_id
1 'polypeptide(L)' 'MYLGWAYLPKEVLDSMGITYYPSKYWSLALPIWLFVLVIYLYVAFFAINLYNTEPFDSFLTITGKSLL' A
#
# COMPACT_ATOMS: atom_id res chain seq x y z
N MET A 1 -15.25 -8.87 -11.75
CA MET A 1 -14.98 -9.62 -12.99
C MET A 1 -13.54 -10.17 -13.10
N TYR A 2 -12.53 -9.61 -12.41
CA TYR A 2 -11.14 -10.12 -12.46
C TYR A 2 -10.66 -10.93 -11.23
N LEU A 3 -11.36 -10.88 -10.09
CA LEU A 3 -10.92 -11.58 -8.87
C LEU A 3 -11.07 -13.11 -8.94
N GLY A 4 -12.01 -13.62 -9.73
CA GLY A 4 -12.25 -15.06 -9.85
C GLY A 4 -11.18 -15.80 -10.66
N TRP A 5 -10.56 -15.13 -11.64
CA TRP A 5 -9.61 -15.76 -12.55
C TRP A 5 -8.40 -16.40 -11.84
N ALA A 6 -7.98 -15.85 -10.70
CA ALA A 6 -6.91 -16.41 -9.87
C ALA A 6 -7.28 -17.76 -9.21
N TYR A 7 -8.57 -17.97 -8.95
CA TYR A 7 -9.08 -19.09 -8.14
C TYR A 7 -9.85 -20.13 -8.96
N LEU A 8 -10.28 -19.80 -10.17
CA LEU A 8 -11.04 -20.70 -11.03
C LEU A 8 -10.12 -21.61 -11.88
N PRO A 9 -10.47 -22.89 -12.05
CA PRO A 9 -9.75 -23.81 -12.92
C PRO A 9 -9.92 -23.43 -14.40
N LYS A 10 -8.94 -23.83 -15.23
CA LYS A 10 -8.83 -23.39 -16.64
C LYS A 10 -10.06 -23.82 -17.45
N GLU A 11 -10.61 -24.99 -17.17
CA GLU A 11 -11.78 -25.52 -17.89
C GLU A 11 -13.02 -24.63 -17.72
N VAL A 12 -13.20 -24.02 -16.55
CA VAL A 12 -14.33 -23.13 -16.28
C VAL A 12 -14.14 -21.79 -16.99
N LEU A 13 -12.91 -21.26 -17.01
CA LEU A 13 -12.57 -20.04 -17.75
C LEU A 13 -12.75 -20.20 -19.26
N ASP A 14 -12.31 -21.34 -19.80
CA ASP A 14 -12.44 -21.68 -21.22
C ASP A 14 -13.93 -21.86 -21.59
N SER A 15 -14.75 -22.45 -20.71
CA SER A 15 -16.22 -22.56 -20.91
C SER A 15 -16.96 -21.22 -20.88
N MET A 16 -16.42 -20.22 -20.19
CA MET A 16 -16.95 -18.85 -20.15
C MET A 16 -16.51 -18.00 -21.35
N GLY A 17 -15.73 -18.56 -22.28
CA GLY A 17 -15.21 -17.87 -23.46
C GLY A 17 -14.05 -16.91 -23.15
N ILE A 18 -13.45 -16.99 -21.96
CA ILE A 18 -12.34 -16.13 -21.53
C ILE A 18 -11.02 -16.80 -21.90
N THR A 19 -10.59 -16.59 -23.15
CA THR A 19 -9.37 -17.20 -23.72
C THR A 19 -8.11 -16.37 -23.48
N TYR A 20 -8.24 -15.10 -23.10
CA TYR A 20 -7.10 -14.21 -22.84
C TYR A 20 -7.12 -13.71 -21.40
N TYR A 21 -6.09 -14.10 -20.64
CA TYR A 21 -5.84 -13.62 -19.29
C TYR A 21 -4.33 -13.44 -19.06
N PRO A 22 -3.93 -12.47 -18.22
CA PRO A 22 -2.52 -12.26 -17.88
C PRO A 22 -1.92 -13.48 -17.18
N SER A 23 -0.59 -13.60 -17.10
CA SER A 23 0.04 -14.75 -16.43
C SER A 23 -0.38 -14.87 -14.96
N LYS A 24 -0.58 -16.09 -14.43
CA LYS A 24 -0.98 -16.35 -13.03
C LYS A 24 -0.09 -15.67 -11.98
N TYR A 25 1.13 -15.28 -12.37
CA TYR A 25 2.01 -14.43 -11.59
C TYR A 25 1.33 -13.15 -11.08
N TRP A 26 0.49 -12.51 -11.90
CA TRP A 26 -0.19 -11.27 -11.52
C TRP A 26 -1.15 -11.44 -10.33
N SER A 27 -1.74 -12.62 -10.16
CA SER A 27 -2.59 -12.95 -9.01
C SER A 27 -1.83 -12.89 -7.69
N LEU A 28 -0.53 -13.21 -7.71
CA LEU A 28 0.35 -13.17 -6.54
C LEU A 28 1.06 -11.82 -6.42
N ALA A 29 1.39 -11.17 -7.54
CA ALA A 29 2.04 -9.87 -7.52
C ALA A 29 1.17 -8.81 -6.84
N LEU A 30 -0.15 -8.76 -7.15
CA LEU A 30 -1.07 -7.78 -6.56
C LEU A 30 -1.08 -7.76 -5.02
N PRO A 31 -1.28 -8.89 -4.30
CA PRO A 31 -1.24 -8.87 -2.84
C PRO A 31 0.15 -8.52 -2.30
N ILE A 32 1.23 -8.96 -2.94
CA ILE A 32 2.60 -8.60 -2.52
C ILE A 32 2.82 -7.08 -2.62
N TRP A 33 2.44 -6.47 -3.74
CA TRP A 33 2.54 -5.02 -3.93
C TRP A 33 1.69 -4.24 -2.92
N LEU A 34 0.52 -4.77 -2.55
CA LEU A 34 -0.30 -4.17 -1.51
C LEU A 34 0.39 -4.18 -0.13
N PHE A 35 1.03 -5.29 0.25
CA PHE A 35 1.81 -5.34 1.50
C PHE A 35 2.97 -4.34 1.49
N VAL A 36 3.71 -4.28 0.38
CA VAL A 36 4.81 -3.32 0.21
C VAL A 36 4.30 -1.88 0.30
N LEU A 37 3.15 -1.58 -0.32
CA LEU A 37 2.52 -0.26 -0.26
C LEU A 37 2.20 0.13 1.19
N VAL A 38 1.63 -0.77 1.98
CA VAL A 38 1.29 -0.50 3.38
C VAL A 38 2.55 -0.17 4.19
N ILE A 39 3.60 -0.98 4.08
CA ILE A 39 4.87 -0.73 4.77
C ILE A 39 5.47 0.61 4.32
N TYR A 40 5.45 0.90 3.03
CA TYR A 40 5.93 2.15 2.47
C TYR A 40 5.18 3.36 3.06
N LEU A 41 3.85 3.29 3.15
CA LEU A 41 3.04 4.35 3.75
C LEU A 41 3.38 4.59 5.22
N TYR A 42 3.63 3.54 6.01
CA TYR A 42 4.06 3.68 7.40
C TYR A 42 5.42 4.38 7.50
N VAL A 43 6.39 3.97 6.70
CA VAL A 43 7.73 4.59 6.69
C VAL A 43 7.67 6.03 6.23
N ALA A 44 6.91 6.31 5.17
CA ALA A 44 6.73 7.67 4.66
C ALA A 44 6.04 8.57 5.69
N PHE A 45 4.99 8.07 6.35
CA PHE A 45 4.32 8.78 7.43
C PHE A 45 5.28 9.07 8.58
N PHE A 46 6.05 8.09 9.04
CA PHE A 46 7.06 8.28 10.07
C PHE A 46 8.10 9.34 9.66
N ALA A 47 8.62 9.26 8.43
CA ALA A 47 9.59 10.22 7.91
C ALA A 47 9.03 11.64 7.83
N ILE A 48 7.77 11.80 7.41
CA ILE A 48 7.09 13.11 7.37
C ILE A 48 6.90 13.65 8.79
N ASN A 49 6.49 12.82 9.75
CA ASN A 49 6.36 13.26 11.14
C ASN A 49 7.71 13.68 11.73
N LEU A 50 8.78 12.93 11.43
CA LEU A 50 10.12 13.28 11.86
C LEU A 50 10.61 14.58 11.21
N TYR A 51 10.34 14.76 9.92
CA TYR A 51 10.67 15.99 9.19
C TYR A 51 9.93 17.22 9.76
N ASN A 52 8.68 17.05 10.18
CA ASN A 52 7.86 18.10 10.79
C ASN A 52 8.14 18.28 12.30
N THR A 53 8.94 17.42 12.91
CA THR A 53 9.28 17.55 14.34
C THR A 53 10.25 18.71 14.51
N GLU A 54 9.91 19.66 15.38
CA GLU A 54 10.80 20.78 15.67
C GLU A 54 12.13 20.29 16.27
N PRO A 55 13.26 20.94 15.95
CA PRO A 55 14.55 20.58 16.52
C PRO A 55 14.50 20.67 18.06
N PHE A 56 15.25 19.80 18.74
CA PHE A 56 15.29 19.69 20.21
C PHE A 56 15.66 21.01 20.93
N ASP A 57 16.28 21.96 20.21
CA ASP A 57 16.62 23.31 20.68
C ASP A 57 15.54 24.37 20.37
N SER A 58 14.32 23.95 20.00
CA SER A 58 13.22 24.88 19.74
C SER A 58 12.80 25.62 21.01
N PHE A 59 12.95 26.95 20.98
CA PHE A 59 12.53 27.87 22.05
C PHE A 59 11.02 27.81 22.36
N LEU A 60 10.22 27.20 21.49
CA LEU A 60 8.78 26.95 21.70
C LEU A 60 8.51 25.90 22.79
N THR A 61 9.49 25.04 23.12
CA THR A 61 9.36 24.06 24.23
C THR A 61 9.50 24.72 25.61
N ILE A 62 10.34 25.75 25.73
CA ILE A 62 10.60 26.45 27.00
C ILE A 62 9.53 27.51 27.27
N THR A 63 9.10 28.21 26.23
CA THR A 63 8.02 29.19 26.32
C THR A 63 6.74 28.47 25.91
N GLY A 64 6.03 27.86 26.86
CA GLY A 64 4.75 27.18 26.61
C GLY A 64 3.67 28.10 26.06
N LYS A 65 3.82 28.54 24.81
CA LYS A 65 2.89 29.36 24.07
C LYS A 65 2.31 28.48 22.97
N SER A 66 1.32 27.70 23.39
CA SER A 66 0.33 27.13 22.48
C SER A 66 -0.23 28.29 21.64
N LEU A 67 0.11 28.33 20.35
CA LEU A 67 -0.59 29.18 19.39
C LEU A 67 -1.92 28.51 19.05
N LEU A 68 -2.85 28.57 20.01
CA LEU A 68 -4.29 28.37 19.87
C LEU A 68 -4.98 29.48 20.66
#